data_AF-A0A2R6IC22-F1
#
_entry.id   AF-A0A2R6IC22-F1
#
_cell.length_a   1.000
_cell.length_b   1.000
_cell.length_c   1.000
_cell.angle_alpha   90.00
_cell.angle_beta   90.00
_cell.angle_gamma   90.00
#
_symmetry.space_group_name_H-M   'P 1'
#
loop_
_entity.id
_entity.type
_entity.pdbx_description
1 polymer ?
#
loop_
_entity_poly.entity_id
_entity_poly.type
_entity_poly.pdbx_seq_one_letter_code
_entity_poly.pdbx_strand_id
1 'polypeptide(L)' 'MHIITHTCPSCGTVVAANELESDRVMKCPGLGCDTVLRFEDLPAEDREHFLENRDQYQI' A
#
# COMPACT_ATOMS: atom_id res chain seq x y z
N MET A 1 1.22 10.51 -13.45
CA MET A 1 1.65 9.83 -12.21
C MET A 1 0.40 9.50 -11.44
N HIS A 2 -0.08 8.26 -11.53
CA HIS A 2 -1.20 7.78 -10.73
C HIS A 2 -0.63 7.41 -9.36
N ILE A 3 -1.25 7.85 -8.27
CA ILE A 3 -0.79 7.48 -6.91
C ILE A 3 -1.86 6.55 -6.36
N ILE A 4 -1.49 5.29 -6.13
CA ILE A 4 -2.35 4.33 -5.43
C ILE A 4 -2.06 4.47 -3.94
N THR A 5 -3.10 4.59 -3.13
CA THR A 5 -2.99 4.70 -1.67
C THR A 5 -3.87 3.67 -0.97
N HIS A 6 -3.40 3.17 0.16
CA HIS A 6 -4.16 2.34 1.08
C HIS A 6 -4.43 3.11 2.37
N THR A 7 -5.68 3.12 2.83
CA THR A 7 -6.02 3.73 4.12
C THR A 7 -6.08 2.65 5.17
N CYS A 8 -5.26 2.76 6.22
CA CYS A 8 -5.25 1.83 7.33
C CYS A 8 -6.65 1.78 7.99
N PRO A 9 -7.29 0.61 8.07
CA PRO A 9 -8.64 0.49 8.62
C PRO A 9 -8.70 0.74 10.13
N SER A 10 -7.57 0.63 10.84
CA SER A 10 -7.53 0.80 12.30
C SER A 10 -7.32 2.23 12.77
N CYS A 11 -6.53 3.03 12.04
CA CYS A 11 -6.16 4.38 12.49
C CYS A 11 -6.39 5.47 11.43
N GLY A 12 -6.83 5.11 10.21
CA GLY A 12 -7.07 6.05 9.12
C GLY A 12 -5.79 6.61 8.49
N THR A 13 -4.61 6.10 8.84
CA THR A 13 -3.33 6.53 8.23
C THR A 13 -3.31 6.13 6.76
N VAL A 14 -3.03 7.09 5.87
CA VAL A 14 -2.91 6.85 4.43
C VAL A 14 -1.47 6.49 4.10
N VAL A 15 -1.31 5.35 3.41
CA VAL A 15 -0.03 4.78 3.02
C VAL A 15 0.00 4.64 1.50
N ALA A 16 1.12 4.92 0.86
CA ALA A 16 1.24 4.76 -0.58
C ALA A 16 1.50 3.29 -0.95
N ALA A 17 0.92 2.81 -2.05
CA ALA A 17 1.02 1.40 -2.44
C ALA A 17 2.44 0.97 -2.82
N ASN A 18 3.29 1.90 -3.26
CA ASN A 18 4.70 1.63 -3.50
C ASN A 18 5.49 1.31 -2.22
N GLU A 19 5.02 1.77 -1.04
CA GLU A 19 5.59 1.37 0.25
C GLU A 19 5.16 -0.06 0.65
N LEU A 20 4.04 -0.52 0.08
CA LEU A 20 3.53 -1.88 0.14
C LEU A 20 3.99 -2.65 -1.11
N GLU A 21 5.29 -2.63 -1.44
CA GLU A 21 5.82 -3.46 -2.53
C GLU A 21 5.35 -4.91 -2.33
N SER A 22 4.99 -5.62 -3.41
CA SER A 22 4.22 -6.88 -3.41
C SER A 22 4.69 -8.02 -2.49
N ASP A 23 5.90 -7.92 -1.91
CA ASP A 23 6.50 -8.90 -0.98
C ASP A 23 6.69 -8.36 0.45
N ARG A 24 6.43 -7.07 0.68
CA ARG A 24 6.71 -6.37 1.93
C ARG A 24 5.43 -6.14 2.71
N VAL A 25 5.31 -6.90 3.78
CA VAL A 25 4.38 -6.66 4.87
C VAL A 25 4.91 -5.49 5.68
N MET A 26 4.14 -4.41 5.83
CA MET A 26 4.55 -3.25 6.62
C MET A 26 3.69 -3.09 7.87
N LYS A 27 4.33 -2.71 8.98
CA LYS A 27 3.60 -2.20 10.14
C LYS A 27 3.11 -0.79 9.80
N CYS A 28 1.84 -0.49 10.08
CA CYS A 28 1.27 0.82 9.86
C CYS A 28 2.16 1.90 10.52
N PRO A 29 2.54 2.96 9.78
CA PRO A 29 3.37 4.03 10.33
C PRO A 29 2.59 4.96 11.29
N GLY A 30 1.28 4.75 11.44
CA GLY A 30 0.44 5.50 12.37
C GLY A 30 0.94 5.36 13.81
N LEU A 31 0.98 6.47 14.53
CA LEU A 31 1.51 6.52 15.89
C LEU A 31 0.66 5.64 16.83
N GLY A 32 1.27 4.62 17.42
CA GLY A 32 0.57 3.66 18.28
C GLY A 32 -0.32 2.66 17.54
N CYS A 33 -0.16 2.51 16.22
CA CYS A 33 -0.88 1.53 15.42
C CYS A 33 0.00 0.30 15.16
N ASP A 34 -0.44 -0.87 15.62
CA ASP A 34 0.23 -2.16 15.39
C ASP A 34 -0.35 -2.93 14.20
N THR A 35 -1.27 -2.32 13.45
CA THR A 35 -1.90 -2.94 12.30
C THR A 35 -0.87 -3.23 11.23
N VAL A 36 -0.92 -4.44 10.71
CA VAL A 36 -0.09 -4.89 9.61
C VAL A 36 -0.85 -4.66 8.31
N LEU A 37 -0.26 -3.90 7.40
CA LEU A 37 -0.80 -3.61 6.07
C LEU A 37 -0.06 -4.44 5.04
N ARG A 38 -0.81 -5.01 4.10
CA ARG A 38 -0.30 -5.86 3.03
C ARG A 38 -0.75 -5.32 1.69
N PHE A 39 0.04 -5.60 0.66
CA PHE A 39 -0.38 -5.33 -0.71
C PHE A 39 -1.71 -6.01 -1.05
N GLU A 40 -1.97 -7.19 -0.48
CA GLU A 40 -3.24 -7.90 -0.65
C GLU A 40 -4.46 -7.15 -0.09
N ASP A 41 -4.28 -6.23 0.85
CA ASP A 41 -5.35 -5.41 1.44
C ASP A 41 -5.80 -4.27 0.49
N LEU A 42 -5.06 -4.03 -0.61
CA LEU A 42 -5.49 -3.11 -1.66
C LEU A 42 -6.63 -3.71 -2.50
N PRO A 43 -7.53 -2.88 -3.05
CA PRO A 43 -8.51 -3.30 -4.04
C PRO A 43 -7.88 -4.06 -5.21
N ALA A 44 -8.60 -5.02 -5.80
CA ALA A 44 -8.10 -5.82 -6.93
C ALA A 44 -7.65 -4.95 -8.11
N GLU A 45 -8.47 -3.96 -8.48
CA GLU A 45 -8.17 -3.00 -9.55
C GLU A 45 -6.86 -2.22 -9.32
N ASP A 46 -6.62 -1.79 -8.08
CA ASP A 46 -5.42 -1.04 -7.70
C ASP A 46 -4.18 -1.95 -7.72
N ARG A 47 -4.34 -3.21 -7.28
CA ARG A 47 -3.26 -4.20 -7.33
C ARG A 47 -2.87 -4.53 -8.76
N GLU A 48 -3.85 -4.76 -9.63
CA GLU A 48 -3.65 -5.00 -11.06
C GLU A 48 -2.94 -3.81 -11.71
N HIS A 49 -3.42 -2.59 -11.47
CA HIS A 49 -2.80 -1.38 -12.00
C HIS A 49 -1.35 -1.21 -11.53
N PHE A 50 -1.07 -1.46 -10.24
CA PHE A 50 0.29 -1.41 -9.71
C PHE A 50 1.21 -2.45 -10.36
N LEU A 51 0.75 -3.68 -10.53
CA LEU A 51 1.52 -4.76 -11.15
C LEU A 51 1.82 -4.48 -12.63
N GLU A 52 0.85 -3.97 -13.38
CA GLU A 52 1.01 -3.58 -14.79
C GLU A 52 1.96 -2.41 -14.98
N ASN A 53 2.07 -1.52 -13.99
CA ASN A 53 2.85 -0.29 -14.07
C ASN A 53 4.04 -0.28 -13.11
N ARG A 54 4.46 -1.45 -12.61
CA ARG A 54 5.46 -1.59 -11.53
C ARG A 54 6.74 -0.80 -11.77
N ASP A 55 7.24 -0.81 -13.01
CA ASP A 55 8.44 -0.05 -13.44
C ASP A 55 8.33 1.47 -13.18
N GLN A 56 7.11 2.02 -13.18
CA GLN A 56 6.85 3.44 -12.91
C GLN A 56 6.82 3.79 -11.41
N TYR A 57 6.76 2.77 -10.54
CA TYR A 57 6.71 2.92 -9.09
C TYR A 57 8.03 2.53 -8.40
N GLN A 58 9.02 2.03 -9.15
CA GLN A 58 10.39 1.87 -8.67
C GLN A 58 11.10 3.23 -8.68
N ILE A 59 11.54 3.69 -7.50
CA ILE A 59 12.34 4.91 -7.31
C ILE A 59 13.81 4.53 -7.12
#